data_AF-A0A821XRY3-F1
#
_entry.id   AF-A0A821XRY3-F1
#
_cell.length_a   1.000
_cell.length_b   1.000
_cell.length_c   1.000
_cell.angle_alpha   90.00
_cell.angle_beta   90.00
_cell.angle_gamma   90.00
#
_symmetry.space_group_name_H-M   'P 1'
#
loop_
_entity.id
_entity.type
_entity.pdbx_description
1 polymer ?
#
loop_
_entity_poly.entity_id
_entity_poly.type
_entity_poly.pdbx_seq_one_letter_code
_entity_poly.pdbx_strand_id
1 'polypeptide(L)'
;MSYIVYLLTFIYLIVHSYSELPSIRVDPNTQNFIDEYGRVRIFHGVNVVYKVPPFLPDLTNFDPQNSLTDDDLNNLHQWGFNVIRFYTAWMGVNPTSDKEVNQDYISQLSTAVKMMEDKGIYALLDCHQDVFSRYFCGEGVPDWVAQKLGNTTLNSFPFPIAPNITREPDTGYPTLDECLKRPFFEYYLTQGVLHGFKMLYTNGNGTLDSFGSFWQTIANTFANRSSVLGYELLNEPPMSELIEAVEIGYVDRVYLAPMYKKLHEIIRQVDDKHVIFFEPCVADLLQTGLTEG
;
A
#
# COMPACT_ATOMS: atom_id res chain seq x y z
N MET A 1 -3.34 -21.38 -54.95
CA MET A 1 -3.01 -21.99 -53.64
C MET A 1 -1.97 -21.19 -52.81
N SER A 2 -1.64 -19.93 -53.17
CA SER A 2 -0.63 -19.12 -52.43
C SER A 2 -1.18 -17.91 -51.67
N TYR A 3 -2.43 -17.50 -51.87
CA TYR A 3 -2.99 -16.31 -51.19
C TYR A 3 -3.62 -16.61 -49.81
N ILE A 4 -4.00 -17.86 -49.56
CA ILE A 4 -4.64 -18.27 -48.30
C ILE A 4 -3.61 -18.40 -47.15
N VAL A 5 -2.35 -18.70 -47.46
CA VAL A 5 -1.28 -18.88 -46.46
C VAL A 5 -0.79 -17.55 -45.89
N TYR A 6 -0.77 -16.48 -46.69
CA TYR A 6 -0.42 -15.13 -46.20
C TYR A 6 -1.53 -14.47 -45.37
N LEU A 7 -2.79 -14.72 -45.71
CA LEU A 7 -3.92 -14.22 -44.92
C LEU A 7 -3.99 -14.90 -43.55
N LEU A 8 -3.71 -16.20 -43.48
CA LEU A 8 -3.68 -16.96 -42.22
C LEU A 8 -2.49 -16.59 -41.34
N THR A 9 -1.32 -16.25 -41.89
CA THR A 9 -0.18 -15.77 -41.09
C THR A 9 -0.37 -14.35 -40.57
N PHE A 10 -1.07 -13.49 -41.30
CA PHE A 10 -1.42 -12.14 -40.83
C PHE A 10 -2.53 -12.18 -39.76
N ILE A 11 -3.50 -13.10 -39.89
CA ILE A 11 -4.55 -13.30 -38.88
C ILE A 11 -4.01 -14.00 -37.62
N TYR A 12 -2.99 -14.87 -37.74
CA TYR A 12 -2.34 -15.50 -36.57
C TYR A 12 -1.50 -14.50 -35.75
N LEU A 13 -1.02 -13.41 -36.35
CA LEU A 13 -0.37 -12.29 -35.63
C LEU A 13 -1.37 -11.34 -34.93
N ILE A 14 -2.66 -11.47 -35.23
CA ILE A 14 -3.75 -10.76 -34.52
C ILE A 14 -4.30 -11.64 -33.38
N VAL A 15 -3.79 -12.87 -33.22
CA VAL A 15 -4.12 -13.73 -32.07
C VAL A 15 -3.37 -13.20 -30.84
N HIS A 16 -4.04 -12.32 -30.11
CA HIS A 16 -3.79 -12.03 -28.69
C HIS A 16 -2.36 -11.59 -28.35
N SER A 17 -1.83 -10.59 -29.05
CA SER A 17 -0.94 -9.65 -28.37
C SER A 17 -1.79 -8.89 -27.35
N TYR A 18 -2.03 -9.49 -26.17
CA TYR A 18 -2.27 -8.68 -24.98
C TYR A 18 -0.99 -7.86 -24.84
N SER A 19 -0.98 -6.68 -25.46
CA SER A 19 0.08 -5.72 -25.25
C SER A 19 0.04 -5.42 -23.76
N GLU A 20 1.09 -5.82 -23.05
CA GLU A 20 1.29 -5.38 -21.68
C GLU A 20 1.10 -3.86 -21.62
N LEU A 21 0.52 -3.38 -20.52
CA LEU A 21 0.32 -1.96 -20.33
C LEU A 21 1.69 -1.25 -20.42
N PRO A 22 1.80 -0.12 -21.13
CA PRO A 22 3.09 0.56 -21.29
C PRO A 22 3.69 0.95 -19.95
N SER A 23 4.99 0.74 -19.76
CA SER A 23 5.66 1.17 -18.52
C SER A 23 5.55 2.68 -18.33
N ILE A 24 5.44 3.13 -17.09
CA ILE A 24 5.26 4.53 -16.73
C ILE A 24 6.47 5.01 -15.93
N ARG A 25 6.94 6.22 -16.26
CA ARG A 25 7.97 6.93 -15.49
C ARG A 25 7.54 8.37 -15.23
N VAL A 26 8.17 9.01 -14.26
CA VAL A 26 8.07 10.46 -14.08
C VAL A 26 9.18 11.13 -14.90
N ASP A 27 8.83 12.13 -15.70
CA ASP A 27 9.83 12.99 -16.34
C ASP A 27 10.30 14.06 -15.35
N PRO A 28 11.59 14.10 -14.97
CA PRO A 28 12.07 15.03 -13.94
C PRO A 28 11.99 16.51 -14.37
N ASN A 29 11.92 16.79 -15.68
CA ASN A 29 11.84 18.17 -16.17
C ASN A 29 10.41 18.70 -16.18
N THR A 30 9.45 17.85 -16.57
CA THR A 30 8.04 18.24 -16.74
C THR A 30 7.15 17.80 -15.58
N GLN A 31 7.65 16.93 -14.71
CA GLN A 31 6.95 16.29 -13.59
C GLN A 31 5.70 15.50 -14.00
N ASN A 32 5.59 15.15 -15.29
CA ASN A 32 4.48 14.37 -15.81
C ASN A 32 4.77 12.87 -15.75
N PHE A 33 3.72 12.07 -15.62
CA PHE A 33 3.77 10.65 -15.95
C PHE A 33 3.85 10.48 -17.47
N ILE A 34 4.91 9.84 -17.93
CA ILE A 34 5.19 9.58 -19.34
C ILE A 34 5.28 8.07 -19.55
N ASP A 35 4.63 7.56 -20.60
CA ASP A 35 4.79 6.16 -21.00
C ASP A 35 5.98 5.93 -21.94
N GLU A 36 6.26 4.66 -22.25
CA GLU A 36 7.38 4.26 -23.12
C GLU A 36 7.31 4.86 -24.55
N TYR A 37 6.14 5.34 -24.99
CA TYR A 37 5.94 5.99 -26.29
C TYR A 37 6.07 7.51 -26.23
N GLY A 38 6.40 8.08 -25.05
CA GLY A 38 6.54 9.51 -24.86
C GLY A 38 5.22 10.26 -24.67
N ARG A 39 4.12 9.56 -24.38
CA ARG A 39 2.80 10.19 -24.16
C ARG A 39 2.65 10.56 -22.69
N VAL A 40 2.10 11.75 -22.42
CA VAL A 40 1.62 12.10 -21.08
C VAL A 40 0.42 11.23 -20.72
N ARG A 41 0.44 10.64 -19.52
CA ARG A 41 -0.63 9.79 -18.99
C ARG A 41 -1.31 10.47 -17.82
N ILE A 42 -2.63 10.45 -17.83
CA ILE A 42 -3.48 10.94 -16.75
C ILE A 42 -4.20 9.73 -16.17
N PHE A 43 -4.13 9.58 -14.85
CA PHE A 43 -4.70 8.45 -14.14
C PHE A 43 -5.97 8.86 -13.39
N HIS A 44 -7.08 8.20 -13.69
CA HIS A 44 -8.34 8.33 -12.97
C HIS A 44 -8.77 6.94 -12.53
N GLY A 45 -9.16 6.81 -11.26
CA GLY A 45 -9.37 5.52 -10.67
C GLY A 45 -10.11 5.54 -9.35
N VAL A 46 -10.10 4.38 -8.70
CA VAL A 46 -10.75 4.14 -7.42
C VAL A 46 -9.78 3.45 -6.45
N ASN A 47 -10.14 3.46 -5.16
CA ASN A 47 -9.47 2.66 -4.14
C ASN A 47 -10.16 1.29 -4.04
N VAL A 48 -9.38 0.23 -3.97
CA VAL A 48 -9.86 -1.12 -3.62
C VAL A 48 -9.03 -1.61 -2.45
N VAL A 49 -9.60 -1.47 -1.25
CA VAL A 49 -8.92 -1.73 0.03
C VAL A 49 -9.78 -2.64 0.89
N TYR A 50 -9.28 -3.84 1.16
CA TYR A 50 -9.96 -4.84 1.99
C TYR A 50 -9.12 -5.15 3.23
N LYS A 51 -9.51 -4.56 4.37
CA LYS A 51 -8.65 -4.45 5.57
C LYS A 51 -8.72 -5.65 6.53
N VAL A 52 -9.57 -6.64 6.25
CA VAL A 52 -9.75 -7.83 7.08
C VAL A 52 -9.17 -9.07 6.40
N PRO A 53 -8.67 -10.08 7.14
CA PRO A 53 -8.19 -11.32 6.55
C PRO A 53 -9.22 -11.94 5.58
N PRO A 54 -8.80 -12.41 4.39
CA PRO A 54 -7.42 -12.64 3.94
C PRO A 54 -6.73 -11.41 3.30
N PHE A 55 -7.24 -10.20 3.54
CA PHE A 55 -6.72 -8.91 3.06
C PHE A 55 -6.80 -8.70 1.54
N LEU A 56 -7.69 -9.44 0.88
CA LEU A 56 -8.02 -9.32 -0.52
C LEU A 56 -9.55 -9.37 -0.71
N PRO A 57 -10.10 -8.62 -1.68
CA PRO A 57 -11.51 -8.76 -2.04
C PRO A 57 -11.79 -10.13 -2.68
N ASP A 58 -13.06 -10.53 -2.75
CA ASP A 58 -13.45 -11.73 -3.53
C ASP A 58 -13.20 -11.45 -5.03
N LEU A 59 -12.33 -12.25 -5.66
CA LEU A 59 -11.99 -12.10 -7.08
C LEU A 59 -12.91 -12.88 -8.01
N THR A 60 -13.87 -13.64 -7.46
CA THR A 60 -14.67 -14.64 -8.20
C THR A 60 -16.17 -14.41 -8.12
N ASN A 61 -16.70 -14.10 -6.93
CA ASN A 61 -18.12 -13.88 -6.73
C ASN A 61 -18.39 -12.40 -6.58
N PHE A 62 -19.26 -11.87 -7.44
CA PHE A 62 -19.65 -10.47 -7.39
C PHE A 62 -20.37 -10.17 -6.06
N ASP A 63 -19.86 -9.18 -5.33
CA ASP A 63 -20.46 -8.56 -4.17
C ASP A 63 -20.25 -7.05 -4.26
N PRO A 64 -21.31 -6.23 -4.18
CA PRO A 64 -21.22 -4.79 -4.43
C PRO A 64 -20.35 -4.02 -3.43
N GLN A 65 -19.88 -4.66 -2.36
CA GLN A 65 -19.08 -4.03 -1.31
C GLN A 65 -17.67 -4.63 -1.19
N ASN A 66 -17.50 -5.93 -1.45
CA ASN A 66 -16.29 -6.66 -1.06
C ASN A 66 -15.62 -7.43 -2.21
N SER A 67 -16.09 -7.32 -3.46
CA SER A 67 -15.48 -8.02 -4.60
C SER A 67 -14.63 -7.13 -5.50
N LEU A 68 -13.76 -7.79 -6.27
CA LEU A 68 -13.08 -7.26 -7.44
C LEU A 68 -13.03 -8.35 -8.52
N THR A 69 -14.20 -8.68 -9.06
CA THR A 69 -14.39 -9.69 -10.09
C THR A 69 -14.15 -9.15 -11.50
N ASP A 70 -14.27 -10.02 -12.51
CA ASP A 70 -14.27 -9.58 -13.91
C ASP A 70 -15.42 -8.59 -14.20
N ASP A 71 -16.59 -8.75 -13.57
CA ASP A 71 -17.73 -7.84 -13.71
C ASP A 71 -17.42 -6.45 -13.15
N ASP A 72 -16.79 -6.38 -11.98
CA ASP A 72 -16.35 -5.11 -11.37
C ASP A 72 -15.35 -4.39 -12.27
N LEU A 73 -14.32 -5.11 -12.75
CA LEU A 73 -13.28 -4.55 -13.60
C LEU A 73 -13.81 -4.17 -14.99
N ASN A 74 -14.77 -4.91 -15.54
CA ASN A 74 -15.47 -4.55 -16.78
C ASN A 74 -16.23 -3.23 -16.62
N ASN A 75 -16.91 -3.04 -15.49
CA ASN A 75 -17.60 -1.78 -15.20
C ASN A 75 -16.60 -0.62 -15.12
N LEU A 76 -15.52 -0.77 -14.34
CA LEU A 76 -14.48 0.26 -14.22
C LEU A 76 -13.86 0.63 -15.58
N HIS A 77 -13.56 -0.38 -16.41
CA HIS A 77 -13.07 -0.16 -17.77
C HIS A 77 -14.08 0.60 -18.64
N GLN A 78 -15.35 0.19 -18.64
CA GLN A 78 -16.41 0.85 -19.41
C GLN A 78 -16.66 2.30 -18.97
N TRP A 79 -16.43 2.60 -17.69
CA TRP A 79 -16.50 3.96 -17.15
C TRP A 79 -15.25 4.80 -17.43
N GLY A 80 -14.21 4.19 -18.02
CA GLY A 80 -12.99 4.88 -18.43
C GLY A 80 -11.94 5.03 -17.33
N PHE A 81 -12.07 4.31 -16.21
CA PHE A 81 -11.02 4.25 -15.20
C PHE A 81 -9.83 3.43 -15.71
N ASN A 82 -8.63 3.87 -15.36
CA ASN A 82 -7.37 3.30 -15.85
C ASN A 82 -6.33 3.05 -14.77
N VAL A 83 -6.67 3.29 -13.49
CA VAL A 83 -5.86 2.90 -12.34
C VAL A 83 -6.74 2.42 -11.20
N ILE A 84 -6.23 1.50 -10.39
CA ILE A 84 -6.78 1.17 -9.08
C ILE A 84 -5.67 1.35 -8.05
N ARG A 85 -5.93 2.12 -6.99
CA ARG A 85 -5.11 2.14 -5.77
C ARG A 85 -5.47 0.89 -4.97
N PHE A 86 -4.59 -0.09 -5.02
CA PHE A 86 -4.87 -1.45 -4.60
C PHE A 86 -4.11 -1.81 -3.34
N TYR A 87 -4.86 -2.23 -2.32
CA TYR A 87 -4.29 -2.58 -1.04
C TYR A 87 -3.32 -3.74 -1.13
N THR A 88 -2.09 -3.48 -0.69
CA THR A 88 -1.01 -4.44 -0.57
C THR A 88 -0.69 -4.59 0.92
N ALA A 89 -1.42 -5.48 1.58
CA ALA A 89 -1.35 -5.68 3.01
C ALA A 89 0.02 -6.21 3.47
N TRP A 90 0.70 -5.46 4.34
CA TRP A 90 1.91 -5.95 5.00
C TRP A 90 1.62 -7.22 5.82
N MET A 91 0.48 -7.26 6.52
CA MET A 91 -0.02 -8.46 7.21
C MET A 91 -0.30 -9.63 6.27
N GLY A 92 -0.71 -9.35 5.03
CA GLY A 92 -0.93 -10.38 4.01
C GLY A 92 0.38 -10.98 3.53
N VAL A 93 1.38 -10.15 3.25
CA VAL A 93 2.70 -10.58 2.74
C VAL A 93 3.54 -11.26 3.81
N ASN A 94 3.67 -10.65 4.99
CA ASN A 94 4.51 -11.12 6.09
C ASN A 94 3.67 -11.28 7.37
N PRO A 95 2.86 -12.34 7.49
CA PRO A 95 1.94 -12.49 8.63
C PRO A 95 2.66 -12.74 9.97
N THR A 96 3.84 -13.34 9.95
CA THR A 96 4.51 -13.89 11.16
C THR A 96 5.92 -13.37 11.39
N SER A 97 6.68 -13.05 10.33
CA SER A 97 8.02 -12.46 10.41
C SER A 97 8.47 -11.85 9.08
N ASP A 98 9.58 -11.11 9.09
CA ASP A 98 10.25 -10.58 7.89
C ASP A 98 10.80 -11.67 6.95
N LYS A 99 11.03 -12.88 7.47
CA LYS A 99 11.59 -14.00 6.71
C LYS A 99 10.53 -14.91 6.09
N GLU A 100 9.29 -14.81 6.56
CA GLU A 100 8.19 -15.65 6.10
C GLU A 100 7.29 -14.85 5.18
N VAL A 101 7.34 -15.17 3.88
CA VAL A 101 6.47 -14.58 2.87
C VAL A 101 5.32 -15.55 2.58
N ASN A 102 4.08 -15.08 2.74
CA ASN A 102 2.88 -15.82 2.39
C ASN A 102 2.71 -15.88 0.86
N GLN A 103 3.13 -17.00 0.26
CA GLN A 103 3.08 -17.20 -1.19
C GLN A 103 1.65 -17.26 -1.73
N ASP A 104 0.68 -17.73 -0.94
CA ASP A 104 -0.72 -17.79 -1.36
C ASP A 104 -1.31 -16.38 -1.47
N TYR A 105 -0.97 -15.48 -0.55
CA TYR A 105 -1.34 -14.07 -0.64
C TYR A 105 -0.68 -13.41 -1.86
N ILE A 106 0.62 -13.60 -2.07
CA ILE A 106 1.36 -13.05 -3.23
C ILE A 106 0.75 -13.54 -4.55
N SER A 107 0.36 -14.81 -4.64
CA SER A 107 -0.27 -15.40 -5.82
C SER A 107 -1.64 -14.76 -6.12
N GLN A 108 -2.47 -14.58 -5.09
CA GLN A 108 -3.79 -13.94 -5.26
C GLN A 108 -3.67 -12.44 -5.58
N LEU A 109 -2.73 -11.73 -4.93
CA LEU A 109 -2.41 -10.34 -5.25
C LEU A 109 -1.97 -10.21 -6.73
N SER A 110 -1.08 -11.10 -7.18
CA SER A 110 -0.63 -11.15 -8.58
C SER A 110 -1.75 -11.50 -9.57
N THR A 111 -2.73 -12.30 -9.14
CA THR A 111 -3.93 -12.61 -9.92
C THR A 111 -4.82 -11.38 -10.06
N ALA A 112 -5.08 -10.65 -8.98
CA ALA A 112 -5.87 -9.42 -9.03
C ALA A 112 -5.21 -8.37 -9.94
N VAL A 113 -3.88 -8.15 -9.83
CA VAL A 113 -3.14 -7.25 -10.72
C VAL A 113 -3.23 -7.71 -12.18
N LYS A 114 -3.18 -9.02 -12.46
CA LYS A 114 -3.38 -9.54 -13.81
C LYS A 114 -4.78 -9.22 -14.35
N MET A 115 -5.81 -9.40 -13.52
CA MET A 115 -7.18 -9.10 -13.92
C MET A 115 -7.35 -7.61 -14.27
N MET A 116 -6.72 -6.71 -13.50
CA MET A 116 -6.69 -5.27 -13.80
C MET A 116 -5.99 -4.99 -15.13
N GLU A 117 -4.82 -5.59 -15.33
CA GLU A 117 -4.03 -5.49 -16.56
C GLU A 117 -4.82 -5.94 -17.79
N ASP A 118 -5.58 -7.03 -17.69
CA ASP A 118 -6.43 -7.55 -18.77
C ASP A 118 -7.55 -6.60 -19.18
N LYS A 119 -7.90 -5.64 -18.30
CA LYS A 119 -8.83 -4.54 -18.59
C LYS A 119 -8.14 -3.21 -18.90
N GLY A 120 -6.81 -3.22 -19.04
CA GLY A 120 -6.03 -2.00 -19.30
C GLY A 120 -6.00 -1.02 -18.12
N ILE A 121 -6.15 -1.53 -16.89
CA ILE A 121 -6.12 -0.76 -15.64
C ILE A 121 -4.78 -1.02 -14.95
N TYR A 122 -4.07 0.05 -14.57
CA TYR A 122 -2.84 -0.06 -13.79
C TYR A 122 -3.13 -0.30 -12.31
N ALA A 123 -2.23 -0.97 -11.61
CA ALA A 123 -2.27 -1.11 -10.15
C ALA A 123 -1.27 -0.16 -9.48
N LEU A 124 -1.74 0.74 -8.63
CA LEU A 124 -0.90 1.45 -7.65
C LEU A 124 -0.92 0.63 -6.36
N LEU A 125 0.20 0.00 -6.01
CA LEU A 125 0.27 -0.88 -4.84
C LEU A 125 0.47 -0.04 -3.58
N ASP A 126 -0.55 -0.03 -2.72
CA ASP A 126 -0.63 0.80 -1.53
C ASP A 126 -0.43 -0.04 -0.25
N CYS A 127 0.61 0.28 0.53
CA CYS A 127 0.71 -0.26 1.89
C CYS A 127 -0.17 0.54 2.85
N HIS A 128 -1.45 0.16 2.87
CA HIS A 128 -2.45 0.79 3.70
C HIS A 128 -2.30 0.44 5.18
N GLN A 129 -2.54 1.44 6.02
CA GLN A 129 -2.69 1.31 7.46
C GLN A 129 -3.64 2.38 7.97
N ASP A 130 -4.34 2.07 9.05
CA ASP A 130 -5.02 3.07 9.87
C ASP A 130 -4.72 2.77 11.33
N VAL A 131 -4.25 3.78 12.06
CA VAL A 131 -3.97 3.65 13.50
C VAL A 131 -2.99 2.50 13.78
N PHE A 132 -2.05 2.28 12.86
CA PHE A 132 -0.91 1.37 12.98
C PHE A 132 -1.27 -0.13 13.00
N SER A 133 -1.98 -0.63 14.02
CA SER A 133 -2.16 -2.08 14.24
C SER A 133 -3.43 -2.40 15.03
N ARG A 134 -3.85 -3.68 14.96
CA ARG A 134 -5.02 -4.21 15.67
C ARG A 134 -4.91 -4.11 17.19
N TYR A 135 -3.69 -4.07 17.74
CA TYR A 135 -3.46 -3.76 19.16
C TYR A 135 -3.94 -2.37 19.59
N PHE A 136 -4.14 -1.45 18.64
CA PHE A 136 -4.50 -0.05 18.85
C PHE A 136 -5.84 0.32 18.20
N CYS A 137 -6.75 -0.64 18.07
CA CYS A 137 -8.02 -0.47 17.35
C CYS A 137 -7.89 -0.19 15.83
N GLY A 138 -6.68 -0.28 15.26
CA GLY A 138 -6.41 -0.07 13.84
C GLY A 138 -6.09 -1.34 13.06
N GLU A 139 -5.33 -1.15 11.98
CA GLU A 139 -4.91 -2.16 11.02
C GLU A 139 -3.67 -1.70 10.22
N GLY A 140 -3.00 -2.64 9.55
CA GLY A 140 -1.91 -2.38 8.60
C GLY A 140 -0.60 -3.04 9.00
N VAL A 141 -0.04 -2.64 10.14
CA VAL A 141 1.23 -3.16 10.66
C VAL A 141 1.03 -4.54 11.30
N PRO A 142 1.79 -5.57 10.89
CA PRO A 142 1.70 -6.92 11.45
C PRO A 142 1.97 -6.98 12.96
N ASP A 143 1.29 -7.92 13.61
CA ASP A 143 1.41 -8.14 15.06
C ASP A 143 2.84 -8.32 15.53
N TRP A 144 3.64 -9.12 14.82
CA TRP A 144 5.03 -9.39 15.19
C TRP A 144 5.91 -8.12 15.10
N VAL A 145 5.50 -7.12 14.31
CA VAL A 145 6.14 -5.79 14.26
C VAL A 145 5.63 -4.93 15.42
N ALA A 146 4.31 -4.90 15.65
CA ALA A 146 3.72 -4.16 16.77
C ALA A 146 4.23 -4.66 18.14
N GLN A 147 4.49 -5.96 18.28
CA GLN A 147 5.08 -6.56 19.47
C GLN A 147 6.50 -6.05 19.77
N LYS A 148 7.24 -5.57 18.76
CA LYS A 148 8.54 -4.91 18.96
C LYS A 148 8.45 -3.60 19.75
N LEU A 149 7.25 -3.01 19.89
CA LEU A 149 7.01 -1.83 20.72
C LEU A 149 7.03 -2.14 22.24
N GLY A 150 6.94 -3.42 22.60
CA GLY A 150 6.97 -3.91 23.97
C GLY A 150 5.60 -3.84 24.68
N ASN A 151 5.40 -4.77 25.62
CA ASN A 151 4.13 -4.94 26.32
C ASN A 151 3.66 -3.69 27.07
N THR A 152 4.59 -2.89 27.60
CA THR A 152 4.24 -1.63 28.28
C THR A 152 3.48 -0.68 27.35
N THR A 153 3.96 -0.53 26.11
CA THR A 153 3.32 0.32 25.09
C THR A 153 1.99 -0.27 24.62
N LEU A 154 1.95 -1.58 24.35
CA LEU A 154 0.72 -2.23 23.90
C LEU A 154 -0.39 -2.15 24.95
N ASN A 155 -0.05 -2.32 26.22
CA ASN A 155 -0.99 -2.29 27.34
C ASN A 155 -1.39 -0.88 27.77
N SER A 156 -0.58 0.15 27.46
CA SER A 156 -0.93 1.53 27.81
C SER A 156 -2.03 2.11 26.93
N PHE A 157 -2.28 1.52 25.75
CA PHE A 157 -3.38 1.94 24.88
C PHE A 157 -4.74 1.75 25.56
N PRO A 158 -5.65 2.76 25.52
CA PRO A 158 -5.61 3.96 24.67
C PRO A 158 -5.24 5.25 25.42
N PHE A 159 -4.28 5.24 26.35
CA PHE A 159 -3.83 6.47 27.02
C PHE A 159 -3.31 7.50 25.99
N PRO A 160 -3.68 8.80 26.10
CA PRO A 160 -4.43 9.43 27.21
C PRO A 160 -5.95 9.50 27.05
N ILE A 161 -6.53 8.91 26.01
CA ILE A 161 -7.96 9.06 25.68
C ILE A 161 -8.85 8.40 26.73
N ALA A 162 -8.51 7.19 27.17
CA ALA A 162 -9.23 6.48 28.22
C ALA A 162 -8.27 5.59 29.04
N PRO A 163 -8.55 5.37 30.33
CA PRO A 163 -7.64 4.65 31.21
C PRO A 163 -7.70 3.12 31.09
N ASN A 164 -8.75 2.54 30.47
CA ASN A 164 -8.93 1.09 30.34
C ASN A 164 -9.68 0.76 29.05
N ILE A 165 -9.34 -0.39 28.44
CA ILE A 165 -10.07 -0.95 27.30
C ILE A 165 -10.22 -2.46 27.46
N THR A 166 -11.41 -2.98 27.16
CA THR A 166 -11.66 -4.43 27.18
C THR A 166 -10.94 -5.09 26.01
N ARG A 167 -10.25 -6.20 26.29
CA ARG A 167 -9.47 -6.95 25.30
C ARG A 167 -9.96 -8.38 25.16
N GLU A 168 -9.83 -8.90 23.96
CA GLU A 168 -10.07 -10.30 23.62
C GLU A 168 -9.04 -11.18 24.35
N PRO A 169 -9.46 -12.28 25.01
CA PRO A 169 -8.53 -13.14 25.76
C PRO A 169 -7.46 -13.82 24.89
N ASP A 170 -7.83 -14.18 23.65
CA ASP A 170 -6.99 -15.03 22.79
C ASP A 170 -5.94 -14.23 22.02
N THR A 171 -6.29 -13.03 21.57
CA THR A 171 -5.44 -12.17 20.73
C THR A 171 -4.79 -11.03 21.53
N GLY A 172 -5.42 -10.62 22.63
CA GLY A 172 -5.05 -9.41 23.37
C GLY A 172 -5.46 -8.11 22.68
N TYR A 173 -6.19 -8.18 21.57
CA TYR A 173 -6.69 -7.00 20.88
C TYR A 173 -7.80 -6.33 21.68
N PRO A 174 -7.93 -5.00 21.62
CA PRO A 174 -9.17 -4.34 21.99
C PRO A 174 -10.35 -4.94 21.22
N THR A 175 -11.42 -5.27 21.94
CA THR A 175 -12.64 -5.80 21.31
C THR A 175 -13.23 -4.79 20.33
N LEU A 176 -13.86 -5.25 19.24
CA LEU A 176 -14.44 -4.37 18.24
C LEU A 176 -15.46 -3.37 18.83
N ASP A 177 -16.31 -3.83 19.75
CA ASP A 177 -17.28 -2.98 20.44
C ASP A 177 -16.62 -1.81 21.19
N GLU A 178 -15.45 -2.02 21.79
CA GLU A 178 -14.71 -0.92 22.44
C GLU A 178 -14.12 0.06 21.42
N CYS A 179 -13.59 -0.46 20.30
CA CYS A 179 -13.00 0.38 19.26
C CYS A 179 -14.03 1.26 18.54
N LEU A 180 -15.25 0.76 18.37
CA LEU A 180 -16.33 1.48 17.66
C LEU A 180 -17.07 2.50 18.55
N LYS A 181 -16.73 2.60 19.84
CA LYS A 181 -17.30 3.64 20.72
C LYS A 181 -16.82 5.05 20.36
N ARG A 182 -15.79 5.17 19.53
CA ARG A 182 -15.18 6.43 19.12
C ARG A 182 -14.82 6.42 17.64
N PRO A 183 -14.72 7.59 17.00
CA PRO A 183 -14.13 7.67 15.68
C PRO A 183 -12.68 7.18 15.70
N PHE A 184 -12.33 6.30 14.75
CA PHE A 184 -11.01 5.64 14.73
C PHE A 184 -9.84 6.64 14.74
N PHE A 185 -9.99 7.78 14.05
CA PHE A 185 -8.94 8.78 13.94
C PHE A 185 -8.53 9.40 15.28
N GLU A 186 -9.38 9.35 16.32
CA GLU A 186 -8.99 9.81 17.66
C GLU A 186 -7.82 9.00 18.20
N TYR A 187 -7.73 7.70 17.85
CA TYR A 187 -6.70 6.81 18.37
C TYR A 187 -5.28 7.13 17.89
N TYR A 188 -5.12 7.90 16.80
CA TYR A 188 -3.82 8.43 16.39
C TYR A 188 -3.17 9.31 17.47
N LEU A 189 -3.96 9.89 18.37
CA LEU A 189 -3.47 10.75 19.46
C LEU A 189 -3.04 9.96 20.70
N THR A 190 -3.14 8.63 20.67
CA THR A 190 -2.68 7.79 21.79
C THR A 190 -1.17 7.65 21.81
N GLN A 191 -0.59 7.55 23.00
CA GLN A 191 0.86 7.38 23.14
C GLN A 191 1.37 6.11 22.47
N GLY A 192 0.57 5.03 22.50
CA GLY A 192 0.94 3.77 21.86
C GLY A 192 1.10 3.89 20.35
N VAL A 193 0.15 4.57 19.69
CA VAL A 193 0.16 4.76 18.23
C VAL A 193 1.28 5.72 17.81
N LEU A 194 1.39 6.88 18.48
CA LEU A 194 2.47 7.85 18.25
C LEU A 194 3.86 7.20 18.38
N HIS A 195 4.08 6.43 19.46
CA HIS A 195 5.31 5.68 19.67
C HIS A 195 5.54 4.62 18.58
N GLY A 196 4.48 3.94 18.13
CA GLY A 196 4.53 2.99 17.02
C GLY A 196 5.11 3.61 15.75
N PHE A 197 4.56 4.75 15.33
CA PHE A 197 5.07 5.49 14.18
C PHE A 197 6.48 6.02 14.40
N LYS A 198 6.79 6.51 15.60
CA LYS A 198 8.17 6.94 15.93
C LYS A 198 9.17 5.80 15.69
N MET A 199 8.83 4.61 16.18
CA MET A 199 9.67 3.42 16.01
C MET A 199 9.81 3.07 14.53
N LEU A 200 8.71 3.04 13.78
CA LEU A 200 8.73 2.77 12.34
C LEU A 200 9.60 3.78 11.58
N TYR A 201 9.46 5.08 11.83
CA TYR A 201 10.22 6.12 11.13
C TYR A 201 11.72 6.07 11.45
N THR A 202 12.06 5.77 12.70
CA THR A 202 13.45 5.81 13.21
C THR A 202 14.16 4.47 13.18
N ASN A 203 13.53 3.43 12.62
CA ASN A 203 13.98 2.04 12.68
C ASN A 203 14.17 1.49 14.11
N GLY A 204 13.39 1.98 15.06
CA GLY A 204 13.39 1.47 16.42
C GLY A 204 13.11 -0.04 16.43
N ASN A 205 13.97 -0.81 17.10
CA ASN A 205 13.94 -2.28 17.14
C ASN A 205 13.86 -2.97 15.75
N GLY A 206 14.40 -2.32 14.70
CA GLY A 206 14.41 -2.89 13.35
C GLY A 206 13.04 -2.91 12.67
N THR A 207 12.10 -2.05 13.08
CA THR A 207 10.75 -1.98 12.49
C THR A 207 10.78 -1.47 11.04
N LEU A 208 11.63 -0.49 10.73
CA LEU A 208 11.82 -0.01 9.35
C LEU A 208 12.55 -1.02 8.48
N ASP A 209 13.48 -1.79 9.05
CA ASP A 209 14.14 -2.89 8.32
C ASP A 209 13.11 -3.94 7.92
N SER A 210 12.24 -4.33 8.84
CA SER A 210 11.11 -5.22 8.58
C SER A 210 10.17 -4.68 7.52
N PHE A 211 9.92 -3.37 7.52
CA PHE A 211 9.09 -2.73 6.51
C PHE A 211 9.78 -2.70 5.13
N GLY A 212 11.08 -2.49 5.11
CA GLY A 212 11.91 -2.60 3.93
C GLY A 212 11.89 -4.02 3.33
N SER A 213 11.92 -5.07 4.15
CA SER A 213 11.81 -6.46 3.68
C SER A 213 10.47 -6.74 2.99
N PHE A 214 9.38 -6.18 3.52
CA PHE A 214 8.06 -6.23 2.88
C PHE A 214 8.10 -5.56 1.50
N TRP A 215 8.61 -4.32 1.42
CA TRP A 215 8.69 -3.58 0.16
C TRP A 215 9.64 -4.23 -0.85
N GLN A 216 10.75 -4.80 -0.40
CA GLN A 216 11.66 -5.56 -1.26
C GLN A 216 10.98 -6.80 -1.83
N THR A 217 10.14 -7.49 -1.05
CA THR A 217 9.36 -8.65 -1.52
C THR A 217 8.37 -8.25 -2.60
N ILE A 218 7.59 -7.18 -2.36
CA ILE A 218 6.62 -6.66 -3.33
C ILE A 218 7.32 -6.17 -4.61
N ALA A 219 8.35 -5.34 -4.48
CA ALA A 219 9.08 -4.82 -5.63
C ALA A 219 9.71 -5.94 -6.46
N ASN A 220 10.35 -6.94 -5.83
CA ASN A 220 10.91 -8.09 -6.53
C ASN A 220 9.83 -8.93 -7.24
N THR A 221 8.63 -9.05 -6.65
CA THR A 221 7.50 -9.78 -7.25
C THR A 221 7.01 -9.12 -8.53
N PHE A 222 6.96 -7.78 -8.56
CA PHE A 222 6.36 -7.02 -9.66
C PHE A 222 7.36 -6.28 -10.57
N ALA A 223 8.67 -6.41 -10.36
CA ALA A 223 9.72 -5.67 -11.09
C ALA A 223 9.63 -5.76 -12.63
N ASN A 224 9.07 -6.84 -13.17
CA ASN A 224 8.89 -7.05 -14.61
C ASN A 224 7.46 -6.86 -15.11
N ARG A 225 6.58 -6.26 -14.30
CA ARG A 225 5.15 -6.14 -14.59
C ARG A 225 4.74 -4.69 -14.78
N SER A 226 4.81 -4.19 -16.00
CA SER A 226 4.54 -2.80 -16.36
C SER A 226 3.11 -2.30 -16.08
N SER A 227 2.16 -3.20 -15.79
CA SER A 227 0.82 -2.86 -15.31
C SER A 227 0.79 -2.39 -13.86
N VAL A 228 1.85 -2.59 -13.09
CA VAL A 228 2.04 -1.87 -11.83
C VAL A 228 2.47 -0.44 -12.17
N LEU A 229 1.69 0.55 -11.72
CA LEU A 229 2.04 1.97 -11.86
C LEU A 229 3.22 2.32 -10.95
N GLY A 230 3.21 1.77 -9.74
CA GLY A 230 4.22 2.04 -8.73
C GLY A 230 3.85 1.54 -7.35
N TYR A 231 4.66 1.98 -6.39
CA TYR A 231 4.59 1.60 -4.98
C TYR A 231 4.31 2.83 -4.14
N GLU A 232 3.18 2.86 -3.45
CA GLU A 232 2.84 3.89 -2.48
C GLU A 232 3.20 3.42 -1.08
N LEU A 233 4.27 4.05 -0.56
CA LEU A 233 5.06 3.42 0.48
C LEU A 233 4.35 3.29 1.82
N LEU A 234 3.53 4.27 2.20
CA LEU A 234 2.81 4.28 3.47
C LEU A 234 1.60 5.20 3.33
N ASN A 235 0.40 4.63 3.53
CA ASN A 235 -0.84 5.41 3.57
C ASN A 235 -0.87 6.33 4.79
N GLU A 236 -1.22 7.59 4.53
CA GLU A 236 -1.54 8.60 5.54
C GLU A 236 -0.58 8.61 6.75
N PRO A 237 0.74 8.84 6.58
CA PRO A 237 1.68 8.86 7.69
C PRO A 237 1.29 9.94 8.71
N PRO A 238 1.06 9.62 9.99
CA PRO A 238 0.73 10.62 10.99
C PRO A 238 2.00 11.20 11.64
N MET A 239 1.80 12.17 12.52
CA MET A 239 2.81 12.59 13.49
C MET A 239 3.22 11.43 14.41
N SER A 240 4.44 11.51 14.94
CA SER A 240 5.00 10.53 15.87
C SER A 240 5.09 11.04 17.31
N GLU A 241 4.91 12.35 17.51
CA GLU A 241 4.73 13.00 18.81
C GLU A 241 3.81 14.22 18.68
N LEU A 242 3.02 14.53 19.72
CA LEU A 242 2.07 15.66 19.68
C LEU A 242 2.74 17.03 19.47
N ILE A 243 3.98 17.20 19.94
CA ILE A 243 4.71 18.47 19.82
C ILE A 243 5.12 18.77 18.37
N GLU A 244 5.15 17.75 17.51
CA GLU A 244 5.55 17.89 16.10
C GLU A 244 4.53 18.73 15.31
N ALA A 245 3.27 18.77 15.76
CA ALA A 245 2.23 19.62 15.18
C ALA A 245 2.48 21.14 15.35
N VAL A 246 3.48 21.54 16.13
CA VAL A 246 3.84 22.97 16.32
C VAL A 246 4.66 23.52 15.15
N GLU A 247 5.41 22.67 14.44
CA GLU A 247 6.23 23.08 13.30
C GLU A 247 5.76 22.35 12.04
N ILE A 248 5.10 23.07 11.15
CA ILE A 248 4.58 22.58 9.88
C ILE A 248 5.72 21.96 9.05
N GLY A 249 5.51 20.73 8.55
CA GLY A 249 6.48 20.00 7.72
C GLY A 249 7.69 19.44 8.48
N TYR A 250 7.71 19.53 9.82
CA TYR A 250 8.76 18.93 10.64
C TYR A 250 8.81 17.40 10.46
N VAL A 251 7.64 16.74 10.50
CA VAL A 251 7.54 15.29 10.36
C VAL A 251 8.05 14.84 8.99
N ASP A 252 7.67 15.54 7.93
CA ASP A 252 8.12 15.26 6.56
C ASP A 252 9.65 15.31 6.46
N ARG A 253 10.25 16.41 6.93
CA ARG A 253 11.69 16.66 6.79
C ARG A 253 12.54 15.75 7.69
N VAL A 254 12.09 15.51 8.93
CA VAL A 254 12.89 14.86 9.96
C VAL A 254 12.69 13.34 9.99
N TYR A 255 11.49 12.86 9.66
CA TYR A 255 11.15 11.44 9.76
C TYR A 255 10.83 10.81 8.41
N LEU A 256 9.90 11.38 7.64
CA LEU A 256 9.42 10.72 6.43
C LEU A 256 10.47 10.74 5.32
N ALA A 257 11.15 11.87 5.06
CA ALA A 257 12.16 11.94 4.00
C ALA A 257 13.32 10.93 4.23
N PRO A 258 13.92 10.82 5.43
CA PRO A 258 14.93 9.79 5.70
C PRO A 258 14.39 8.35 5.58
N MET A 259 13.17 8.10 6.06
CA MET A 259 12.52 6.79 5.96
C MET A 259 12.31 6.40 4.49
N TYR A 260 11.70 7.29 3.70
CA TYR A 260 11.43 7.10 2.29
C TYR A 260 12.71 6.94 1.47
N LYS A 261 13.77 7.67 1.79
CA LYS A 261 15.08 7.48 1.17
C LYS A 261 15.61 6.06 1.40
N LYS A 262 15.53 5.55 2.63
CA LYS A 262 15.95 4.17 2.94
C LYS A 262 15.11 3.14 2.19
N LEU A 263 13.78 3.31 2.16
CA LEU A 263 12.90 2.41 1.43
C LEU A 263 13.15 2.46 -0.09
N HIS A 264 13.40 3.64 -0.65
CA HIS A 264 13.81 3.83 -2.03
C HIS A 264 15.09 3.04 -2.34
N GLU A 265 16.13 3.17 -1.50
CA GLU A 265 17.38 2.43 -1.68
C GLU A 265 17.18 0.90 -1.62
N ILE A 266 16.27 0.42 -0.78
CA ILE A 266 15.94 -1.02 -0.67
C ILE A 266 15.19 -1.52 -1.90
N ILE A 267 14.16 -0.80 -2.35
CA ILE A 267 13.38 -1.14 -3.54
C ILE A 267 14.26 -1.14 -4.79
N ARG A 268 15.12 -0.13 -4.95
CA ARG A 268 16.01 0.00 -6.11
C ARG A 268 17.08 -1.07 -6.21
N GLN A 269 17.27 -1.91 -5.20
CA GLN A 269 18.12 -3.11 -5.30
C GLN A 269 17.49 -4.20 -6.19
N VAL A 270 16.15 -4.20 -6.34
CA VAL A 270 15.40 -5.25 -7.04
C VAL A 270 14.53 -4.72 -8.17
N ASP A 271 14.22 -3.42 -8.19
CA ASP A 271 13.39 -2.78 -9.20
C ASP A 271 13.83 -1.34 -9.47
N ASP A 272 14.36 -1.08 -10.68
CA ASP A 272 14.86 0.21 -11.13
C ASP A 272 13.88 1.01 -12.00
N LYS A 273 12.64 0.54 -12.19
CA LYS A 273 11.70 1.07 -13.20
C LYS A 273 10.48 1.73 -12.59
N HIS A 274 9.81 1.06 -11.65
CA HIS A 274 8.50 1.50 -11.19
C HIS A 274 8.58 2.80 -10.39
N VAL A 275 7.55 3.63 -10.50
CA VAL A 275 7.44 4.88 -9.74
C VAL A 275 7.29 4.55 -8.25
N ILE A 276 7.90 5.36 -7.40
CA ILE A 276 7.71 5.29 -5.95
C ILE A 276 6.92 6.54 -5.53
N PHE A 277 5.77 6.32 -4.90
CA PHE A 277 4.86 7.34 -4.41
C PHE A 277 5.07 7.52 -2.91
N PHE A 278 5.14 8.79 -2.49
CA PHE A 278 5.36 9.19 -1.11
C PHE A 278 4.22 10.11 -0.68
N GLU A 279 3.62 9.84 0.47
CA GLU A 279 2.65 10.73 1.08
C GLU A 279 3.31 11.65 2.11
N PRO A 280 2.87 12.91 2.23
CA PRO A 280 3.27 13.78 3.33
C PRO A 280 2.55 13.39 4.63
N CYS A 281 2.96 14.01 5.74
CA CYS A 281 2.29 13.86 7.02
C CYS A 281 0.83 14.37 6.97
N VAL A 282 -0.14 13.57 7.43
CA VAL A 282 -1.56 13.97 7.44
C VAL A 282 -1.93 14.99 8.51
N ALA A 283 -1.04 15.27 9.46
CA ALA A 283 -1.28 16.23 10.54
C ALA A 283 -1.08 17.71 10.09
N ASP A 284 -0.54 17.95 8.90
CA ASP A 284 -0.32 19.30 8.39
C ASP A 284 -1.61 19.86 7.77
N LEU A 285 -2.26 20.79 8.48
CA LEU A 285 -3.47 21.53 8.03
C LEU A 285 -3.22 22.43 6.79
N LEU A 286 -1.97 22.53 6.33
CA LEU A 286 -1.54 23.27 5.15
C LEU A 286 -0.69 22.33 4.30
N GLN A 287 -0.83 22.38 2.98
CA GLN A 287 -0.12 21.51 2.04
C GLN A 287 1.40 21.57 2.26
N THR A 288 1.94 20.55 2.92
CA THR A 288 3.37 20.27 3.03
C THR A 288 3.72 19.20 2.01
N GLY A 289 4.89 19.35 1.42
CA GLY A 289 5.45 18.39 0.48
C GLY A 289 6.93 18.22 0.77
N LEU A 290 7.48 17.07 0.41
CA LEU A 290 8.92 16.82 0.50
C LEU A 290 9.63 17.85 -0.38
N THR A 291 10.45 18.71 0.23
CA THR A 291 11.14 19.81 -0.48
C THR A 291 12.38 19.35 -1.24
N GLU A 292 12.84 18.12 -0.99
CA GLU A 292 13.94 17.46 -1.68
C GLU A 292 13.55 16.00 -1.92
N GLY A 293 13.61 15.56 -3.18
CA GLY A 293 13.29 14.21 -3.65
C GLY A 293 14.37 13.68 -4.59
#